data_AF-A0A1H8GIE6-F1
#
_entry.id   AF-A0A1H8GIE6-F1
#
_cell.length_a   1.000
_cell.length_b   1.000
_cell.length_c   1.000
_cell.angle_alpha   90.00
_cell.angle_beta   90.00
_cell.angle_gamma   90.00
#
_symmetry.space_group_name_H-M   'P 1'
#
loop_
_entity.id
_entity.type
_entity.pdbx_description
1 polymer ?
#
loop_
_entity_poly.entity_id
_entity_poly.type
_entity_poly.pdbx_seq_one_letter_code
_entity_poly.pdbx_strand_id
1 'polypeptide(L)' 'MAEQVRVKIRGIVVTSRYGTLTTGQILRTDAEYARHLVEQCHAGDYMDTAKSDDHQIENKQAKQVKRTKRNGD' A
#
# COMPACT_ATOMS: atom_id res chain seq x y z
N MET A 1 24.86 6.43 1.90
CA MET A 1 23.79 6.48 2.90
C MET A 1 22.49 6.30 2.16
N ALA A 2 21.78 5.17 2.31
CA ALA A 2 20.54 4.93 1.57
C ALA A 2 19.39 5.62 2.30
N GLU A 3 18.88 6.71 1.73
CA GLU A 3 17.73 7.44 2.26
C GLU A 3 16.46 6.65 1.91
N GLN A 4 15.92 5.93 2.88
CA GLN A 4 14.70 5.16 2.72
C GLN A 4 13.50 6.03 3.07
N VAL A 5 12.62 6.24 2.10
CA VAL A 5 11.37 6.97 2.26
C VAL A 5 10.22 6.04 2.67
N ARG A 6 9.18 6.62 3.24
CA ARG A 6 7.98 5.90 3.67
C ARG A 6 6.80 6.36 2.83
N VAL A 7 6.04 5.41 2.28
CA VAL A 7 4.85 5.69 1.47
C VAL A 7 3.67 4.97 2.12
N LYS A 8 2.58 5.71 2.35
CA LYS A 8 1.31 5.13 2.80
C LYS A 8 0.51 4.72 1.57
N ILE A 9 0.27 3.42 1.44
CA ILE A 9 -0.51 2.86 0.35
C ILE A 9 -1.98 3.27 0.54
N ARG A 10 -2.59 3.83 -0.51
CA ARG A 10 -4.02 4.25 -0.50
C ARG A 10 -4.95 3.22 -1.10
N GLY A 11 -4.43 2.31 -1.93
CA GLY A 11 -5.22 1.28 -2.62
C GLY A 11 -4.70 -0.14 -2.39
N ILE A 12 -5.10 -1.06 -3.26
CA ILE A 12 -4.49 -2.39 -3.36
C ILE A 12 -3.44 -2.33 -4.46
N VAL A 13 -2.20 -2.65 -4.12
CA VAL A 13 -1.05 -2.53 -5.01
C VAL A 13 -0.31 -3.85 -4.98
N VAL A 14 -0.18 -4.49 -6.14
CA VAL A 14 0.54 -5.75 -6.27
C VAL A 14 1.92 -5.44 -6.84
N THR A 15 2.96 -5.69 -6.06
CA THR A 15 4.35 -5.48 -6.47
C THR A 15 5.08 -6.82 -6.52
N SER A 16 5.99 -6.98 -7.47
CA SER A 16 6.85 -8.18 -7.53
C SER A 16 7.81 -8.27 -6.34
N ARG A 17 8.17 -7.13 -5.74
CA ARG A 17 9.20 -7.04 -4.70
C ARG A 17 8.66 -7.23 -3.27
N TYR A 18 7.44 -6.76 -3.00
CA TYR A 18 6.82 -6.81 -1.66
C TYR A 18 5.49 -7.58 -1.64
N GLY A 19 5.06 -8.13 -2.77
CA GLY A 19 3.76 -8.78 -2.90
C GLY A 19 2.60 -7.78 -2.90
N THR A 20 1.46 -8.21 -2.39
CA THR A 20 0.24 -7.42 -2.35
C THR A 20 0.22 -6.52 -1.12
N LEU A 21 0.38 -5.23 -1.36
CA LEU A 21 0.19 -4.17 -0.39
C LEU A 21 -1.27 -3.71 -0.39
N THR A 22 -1.79 -3.45 0.80
CA THR A 22 -3.17 -3.03 1.00
C THR A 22 -3.24 -1.61 1.54
N THR A 23 -4.40 -0.96 1.35
CA THR A 23 -4.68 0.38 1.85
C THR A 23 -4.35 0.48 3.34
N GLY A 24 -3.60 1.52 3.71
CA GLY A 24 -3.16 1.78 5.08
C GLY A 24 -1.80 1.15 5.44
N GLN A 25 -1.24 0.26 4.60
CA GLN A 25 0.13 -0.21 4.81
C GLN A 25 1.15 0.89 4.54
N ILE A 26 2.20 0.90 5.36
CA ILE A 26 3.35 1.79 5.21
C ILE A 26 4.48 1.00 4.57
N LEU A 27 4.76 1.29 3.30
CA LEU A 27 5.88 0.71 2.57
C LEU A 27 7.12 1.58 2.79
N ARG A 28 8.23 0.97 3.22
CA ARG A 28 9.54 1.63 3.30
C ARG A 28 10.41 1.19 2.14
N THR A 29 10.83 2.12 1.31
CA THR A 29 11.54 1.82 0.05
C THR A 29 12.42 3.00 -0.37
N ASP A 30 13.16 2.85 -1.45
CA ASP A 30 14.03 3.88 -2.01
C ASP A 30 13.20 5.00 -2.66
N ALA A 31 13.72 6.24 -2.65
CA ALA A 31 13.01 7.40 -3.19
C ALA A 31 12.57 7.23 -4.66
N GLU A 32 13.42 6.61 -5.50
CA GLU A 32 13.10 6.37 -6.90
C GLU A 32 11.91 5.41 -7.09
N TYR A 33 11.84 4.36 -6.27
CA TYR A 33 10.77 3.37 -6.35
C TYR A 33 9.46 3.93 -5.81
N ALA A 34 9.53 4.68 -4.71
CA ALA A 34 8.39 5.41 -4.17
C ALA A 34 7.83 6.40 -5.20
N ARG A 35 8.70 7.10 -5.94
CA ARG A 35 8.31 8.04 -6.98
C ARG A 35 7.54 7.38 -8.10
N HIS A 36 8.05 6.25 -8.59
CA HIS A 36 7.34 5.46 -9.57
C HIS A 36 5.96 5.00 -9.06
N LEU A 37 5.88 4.49 -7.83
CA LEU A 37 4.62 4.04 -7.24
C LEU A 37 3.58 5.17 -7.10
N VAL A 38 4.00 6.34 -6.64
CA VAL A 38 3.11 7.48 -6.40
C VAL A 38 2.74 8.18 -7.70
N GLU A 39 3.70 8.50 -8.57
CA GLU A 39 3.44 9.27 -9.79
C GLU A 39 2.87 8.42 -10.93
N GLN A 40 3.40 7.21 -11.15
CA GLN A 40 2.98 6.39 -12.28
C GLN A 40 1.77 5.52 -11.92
N CYS A 41 1.73 5.02 -10.68
CA CYS A 41 0.72 4.06 -10.26
C CYS A 41 -0.34 4.68 -9.33
N HIS A 42 -0.13 5.91 -8.84
CA HIS A 42 -1.02 6.57 -7.87
C HIS A 42 -1.33 5.66 -6.66
N ALA A 43 -0.33 4.86 -6.27
CA ALA A 43 -0.45 3.78 -5.30
C ALA A 43 -0.59 4.24 -3.85
N GLY A 44 -0.19 5.48 -3.56
CA GLY A 44 -0.11 5.99 -2.20
C GLY A 44 0.38 7.42 -2.13
N ASP A 45 0.58 7.90 -0.91
CA ASP A 45 1.10 9.22 -0.60
C ASP A 45 2.41 9.10 0.21
N TYR A 46 3.35 10.00 -0.03
CA TYR A 46 4.59 10.08 0.75
C TYR A 46 4.28 10.48 2.19
N MET A 47 4.87 9.76 3.14
CA MET A 47 4.87 10.15 4.55
C MET A 47 6.21 10.79 4.87
N ASP A 48 6.23 12.12 4.86
CA ASP A 48 7.39 12.89 5.29
C ASP A 48 7.63 12.68 6.80
N THR A 49 8.88 12.40 7.19
CA THR A 49 9.24 12.23 8.61
C THR A 49 9.67 13.54 9.28
N ALA A 50 9.19 14.70 8.83
CA ALA A 50 9.29 15.93 9.59
C ALA A 50 7.96 16.21 10.31
N LYS A 51 7.89 15.77 11.57
CA LYS A 51 7.02 16.29 12.65
C LYS A 51 5.65 16.87 12.21
N SER A 52 4.56 16.13 12.41
CA SER A 52 3.42 16.57 13.22
C SER A 52 2.28 15.56 13.15
N ASP A 53 1.79 15.22 14.34
CA ASP A 53 0.41 15.05 14.74
C ASP A 53 -0.61 14.25 13.90
N ASP A 54 -1.27 13.40 14.69
CA ASP A 54 -2.67 12.98 14.64
C ASP A 54 -3.10 11.97 13.56
N HIS A 55 -3.13 10.72 14.06
CA HIS A 55 -4.21 9.76 14.03
C HIS A 55 -5.41 9.96 13.06
N GLN A 56 -5.96 8.81 12.67
CA GLN A 56 -7.21 8.57 11.92
C GLN A 56 -6.93 8.48 10.40
N ILE A 57 -7.27 7.40 9.69
CA ILE A 57 -8.53 6.68 9.67
C ILE A 57 -8.22 5.17 9.52
N GLU A 58 -8.62 4.35 10.50
CA GLU A 58 -8.81 2.92 10.32
C GLU A 58 -10.12 2.73 9.54
N ASN A 59 -10.03 2.55 8.21
CA ASN A 59 -11.20 2.16 7.43
C ASN A 59 -11.08 0.70 7.00
N LYS A 60 -11.94 -0.11 7.61
CA LYS A 60 -12.20 -1.52 7.30
C LYS A 60 -12.64 -1.67 5.84
N GLN A 61 -11.83 -2.26 4.96
CA GLN A 61 -12.29 -2.79 3.67
C GLN A 61 -11.33 -3.90 3.20
N ALA A 62 -11.75 -5.03 2.62
CA ALA A 62 -13.02 -5.71 2.56
C ALA A 62 -12.71 -7.15 2.10
N LYS A 63 -13.39 -8.08 2.75
CA LYS A 63 -13.54 -9.49 2.44
C LYS A 63 -13.97 -9.72 0.97
N GLN A 64 -13.19 -10.44 0.15
CA GLN A 64 -13.63 -11.29 -0.98
C GLN A 64 -12.38 -11.88 -1.66
N VAL A 65 -12.22 -13.19 -1.84
CA VAL A 65 -13.13 -14.05 -2.62
C VAL A 65 -13.23 -15.44 -2.02
N LYS A 66 -14.44 -15.78 -1.54
CA LYS A 66 -14.87 -17.16 -1.40
C LYS A 66 -15.06 -17.73 -2.81
N ARG A 67 -14.18 -18.61 -3.27
CA ARG A 67 -14.54 -19.55 -4.36
C ARG A 67 -15.47 -20.60 -3.76
N THR A 68 -16.77 -20.45 -4.02
CA THR A 68 -17.79 -21.49 -3.83
C THR A 68 -18.46 -21.72 -5.17
N LYS A 69 -18.30 -22.93 -5.73
CA LYS A 69 -19.27 -23.67 -6.58
C LYS A 69 -18.75 -25.10 -6.78
N ARG A 70 -19.08 -26.04 -5.88
CA ARG A 70 -20.15 -27.06 -5.93
C ARG A 70 -19.91 -28.20 -6.92
N ASN A 71 -19.66 -29.41 -6.38
CA ASN A 71 -19.97 -30.70 -7.01
C ASN A 71 -21.46 -30.80 -7.38
N GLY A 72 -21.77 -31.58 -8.42
CA GLY A 72 -23.11 -32.10 -8.71
C GLY A 72 -23.30 -32.50 -10.17
N ASP A 73 -22.90 -33.73 -10.51
CA ASP A 73 -23.78 -34.82 -10.97
C ASP A 73 -23.18 -36.14 -10.46
#